data_AF-A0A816FZE2-F1
#
_entry.id   AF-A0A816FZE2-F1
#
_cell.length_a   1.000
_cell.length_b   1.000
_cell.length_c   1.000
_cell.angle_alpha   90.00
_cell.angle_beta   90.00
_cell.angle_gamma   90.00
#
_symmetry.space_group_name_H-M   'P 1'
#
loop_
_entity.id
_entity.type
_entity.pdbx_description
1 polymer ?
#
loop_
_entity_poly.entity_id
_entity_poly.type
_entity_poly.pdbx_seq_one_letter_code
_entity_poly.pdbx_strand_id
1 'polypeptide(L)'
;MKSLGNSVKIVVLLILIVHSQADDSSWYQTFLNEQVAPSYASAYQTLRNKIINPLLAYTNSNSTTNGTDAAEIVSLAQGVTCAAKELYTSLSNALNASEQLNTIVENKTSQAILEVSQKENEIRQVNEQLSTIEARLTDAQNDVNQAENDVKNKENELTQSDAHLAEELQKLEKARVCGLRKKRFLGK
;
A
#
# COMPACT_ATOMS: atom_id res chain seq x y z
N MET A 1 -23.96 6.92 -9.12
CA MET A 1 -22.58 7.38 -8.79
C MET A 1 -21.81 6.41 -7.85
N LYS A 2 -22.05 5.08 -7.90
CA LYS A 2 -21.41 4.10 -6.98
C LYS A 2 -20.06 3.53 -7.48
N SER A 3 -19.64 3.86 -8.71
CA SER A 3 -18.47 3.22 -9.35
C SER A 3 -17.13 3.91 -9.08
N LEU A 4 -17.11 5.15 -8.59
CA LEU A 4 -15.85 5.89 -8.39
C LEU A 4 -15.08 5.46 -7.12
N GLY A 5 -15.78 5.05 -6.06
CA GLY A 5 -15.14 4.70 -4.78
C GLY A 5 -14.22 3.48 -4.85
N ASN A 6 -14.60 2.45 -5.59
CA ASN A 6 -13.76 1.24 -5.75
C ASN A 6 -12.54 1.49 -6.64
N SER A 7 -12.69 2.33 -7.65
CA SER A 7 -11.61 2.64 -8.60
C SER A 7 -10.46 3.37 -7.92
N VAL A 8 -10.76 4.32 -7.03
CA VAL A 8 -9.74 5.04 -6.26
C VAL A 8 -9.04 4.13 -5.25
N LYS A 9 -9.77 3.25 -4.57
CA LYS A 9 -9.18 2.27 -3.63
C LYS A 9 -8.20 1.33 -4.32
N ILE A 10 -8.53 0.84 -5.52
CA ILE A 10 -7.66 -0.04 -6.32
C ILE A 10 -6.39 0.69 -6.78
N VAL A 11 -6.51 1.94 -7.22
CA VAL A 11 -5.34 2.73 -7.67
C VAL A 11 -4.39 3.02 -6.51
N VAL A 12 -4.90 3.35 -5.32
CA VAL A 12 -4.06 3.57 -4.13
C VAL A 12 -3.36 2.27 -3.70
N LEU A 13 -4.06 1.13 -3.73
CA LEU A 13 -3.48 -0.19 -3.46
C LEU A 13 -2.36 -0.53 -4.46
N LEU A 14 -2.57 -0.29 -5.75
CA LEU A 14 -1.56 -0.55 -6.78
C LEU A 14 -0.33 0.35 -6.63
N ILE A 15 -0.51 1.63 -6.28
CA ILE A 15 0.61 2.56 -6.04
C ILE A 15 1.43 2.15 -4.82
N LEU A 16 0.78 1.69 -3.74
CA LEU A 16 1.45 1.19 -2.54
C LEU A 16 2.22 -0.11 -2.81
N ILE A 17 1.63 -1.03 -3.59
CA ILE A 17 2.30 -2.28 -3.99
C ILE A 17 3.53 -1.98 -4.87
N VAL A 18 3.43 -1.04 -5.81
CA VAL A 18 4.54 -0.67 -6.71
C VAL A 18 5.65 0.07 -5.97
N HIS A 19 5.33 0.96 -5.03
CA HIS A 19 6.34 1.64 -4.20
C HIS A 19 7.04 0.67 -3.25
N SER A 20 6.31 -0.28 -2.67
CA SER A 20 6.89 -1.34 -1.83
C SER A 20 7.89 -2.22 -2.60
N GLN A 21 7.60 -2.58 -3.86
CA GLN A 21 8.48 -3.46 -4.63
C GLN A 21 9.79 -2.80 -5.11
N ALA A 22 9.81 -1.48 -5.28
CA ALA A 22 10.97 -0.78 -5.85
C ALA A 22 12.13 -0.59 -4.85
N ASP A 23 11.82 -0.31 -3.58
CA ASP A 23 12.86 -0.09 -2.55
C ASP A 23 13.39 -1.42 -1.95
N ASP A 24 12.57 -2.47 -1.91
CA ASP A 24 12.94 -3.73 -1.25
C ASP A 24 13.88 -4.64 -2.08
N SER A 25 14.01 -4.43 -3.39
CA SER A 25 14.88 -5.26 -4.23
C SER A 25 16.33 -4.74 -4.30
N SER A 26 16.53 -3.43 -4.22
CA SER A 26 17.82 -2.77 -4.43
C SER A 26 18.86 -3.15 -3.37
N TRP A 27 18.47 -3.15 -2.09
CA TRP A 27 19.38 -3.48 -0.99
C TRP A 27 19.81 -4.96 -1.03
N TYR A 28 18.91 -5.85 -1.42
CA TYR A 28 19.16 -7.29 -1.53
C TYR A 28 20.16 -7.59 -2.66
N GLN A 29 19.94 -6.99 -3.83
CA GLN A 29 20.86 -7.06 -4.97
C GLN A 29 22.26 -6.53 -4.60
N THR A 30 22.31 -5.38 -3.92
CA THR A 30 23.56 -4.77 -3.48
C THR A 30 24.32 -5.67 -2.51
N PHE A 31 23.65 -6.19 -1.48
CA PHE A 31 24.29 -7.07 -0.50
C PHE A 31 24.82 -8.37 -1.11
N LEU A 32 24.04 -9.00 -2.01
CA LEU A 32 24.48 -10.19 -2.72
C LEU A 32 25.73 -9.92 -3.56
N ASN A 33 25.74 -8.82 -4.30
CA ASN A 33 26.85 -8.45 -5.17
C ASN A 33 28.11 -8.02 -4.41
N GLU A 34 27.96 -7.39 -3.25
CA GLU A 34 29.09 -6.85 -2.48
C GLU A 34 29.69 -7.83 -1.48
N GLN A 35 28.88 -8.69 -0.86
CA GLN A 35 29.34 -9.51 0.28
C GLN A 35 29.42 -11.00 -0.05
N VAL A 36 28.41 -11.52 -0.77
CA VAL A 36 28.26 -12.97 -1.00
C VAL A 36 28.98 -13.40 -2.28
N ALA A 37 28.68 -12.76 -3.41
CA ALA A 37 29.23 -13.11 -4.71
C ALA A 37 30.77 -13.03 -4.79
N PRO A 38 31.45 -12.02 -4.23
CA PRO A 38 32.91 -11.92 -4.31
C PRO A 38 33.62 -13.05 -3.57
N SER A 39 33.08 -13.47 -2.42
CA SER A 39 33.64 -14.54 -1.60
C SER A 39 33.55 -15.89 -2.32
N TYR A 40 32.41 -16.19 -2.96
CA TYR A 40 32.25 -17.38 -3.81
C TYR A 40 33.13 -17.33 -5.06
N ALA A 41 33.21 -16.18 -5.73
CA ALA A 41 34.05 -16.00 -6.91
C ALA A 41 35.54 -16.21 -6.57
N SER A 42 36.00 -15.67 -5.44
CA SER A 42 37.37 -15.86 -4.93
C SER A 42 37.65 -17.34 -4.59
N ALA A 43 36.72 -18.02 -3.91
CA ALA A 43 36.84 -19.44 -3.60
C ALA A 43 36.96 -20.28 -4.88
N TYR A 44 36.13 -20.00 -5.89
CA TYR A 44 36.18 -20.67 -7.18
C TYR A 44 37.50 -20.43 -7.92
N GLN A 45 37.99 -19.18 -7.96
CA GLN A 45 39.27 -18.86 -8.58
C GLN A 45 40.43 -19.55 -7.87
N THR A 46 40.41 -19.60 -6.53
CA THR A 46 41.41 -20.30 -5.72
C THR A 46 41.42 -21.79 -6.02
N LEU A 47 40.24 -22.43 -6.01
CA LEU A 47 40.09 -23.85 -6.35
C LEU A 47 40.65 -24.14 -7.75
N ARG A 48 40.22 -23.37 -8.75
CA ARG A 48 40.60 -23.60 -10.15
C ARG A 48 42.09 -23.34 -10.38
N ASN A 49 42.57 -22.17 -10.01
CA ASN A 49 43.89 -21.71 -10.44
C ASN A 49 45.02 -22.20 -9.52
N LYS A 50 44.76 -22.39 -8.23
CA LYS A 50 45.78 -22.73 -7.24
C LYS A 50 45.76 -24.19 -6.79
N ILE A 51 44.68 -24.93 -7.06
CA ILE A 51 44.57 -26.35 -6.71
C ILE A 51 44.46 -27.22 -7.98
N ILE A 52 43.41 -27.02 -8.78
CA ILE A 52 43.12 -27.89 -9.93
C ILE A 52 44.19 -27.75 -11.03
N ASN A 53 44.50 -26.54 -11.47
CA ASN A 53 45.47 -26.34 -12.56
C ASN A 53 46.88 -26.87 -12.22
N PRO A 54 47.46 -26.62 -11.03
CA PRO A 54 48.75 -27.18 -10.65
C PRO A 54 48.76 -28.71 -10.58
N LEU A 55 47.69 -29.33 -10.07
CA LEU A 55 47.57 -30.79 -10.02
C LEU A 55 47.49 -31.40 -11.42
N LEU A 56 46.74 -30.79 -12.33
CA LEU A 56 46.65 -31.23 -13.73
C LEU A 56 47.98 -31.07 -14.46
N ALA A 57 48.67 -29.95 -14.25
CA ALA A 57 49.99 -29.70 -14.83
C ALA A 57 51.02 -30.74 -14.36
N TYR A 58 51.04 -31.03 -13.05
CA TYR A 58 51.91 -32.04 -12.46
C TYR A 58 51.63 -33.47 -12.99
N THR A 59 50.36 -33.80 -13.17
CA THR A 59 49.95 -35.12 -13.73
C THR A 59 50.44 -35.29 -15.17
N ASN A 60 50.43 -34.22 -15.97
CA ASN A 60 50.87 -34.26 -17.36
C ASN A 60 52.41 -34.25 -17.51
N SER A 61 53.14 -33.63 -16.58
CA SER A 61 54.61 -33.52 -16.64
C SER A 61 55.34 -34.80 -16.20
N ASN A 62 54.75 -35.62 -15.33
CA ASN A 62 55.37 -36.84 -14.77
C ASN A 62 55.46 -38.04 -15.72
N SER A 63 55.20 -37.84 -17.01
CA SER A 63 55.42 -38.87 -18.05
C SER A 63 56.91 -39.14 -18.34
N THR A 64 57.84 -38.35 -17.78
CA THR A 64 59.26 -38.38 -18.17
C THR A 64 60.22 -38.26 -16.96
N THR A 65 60.61 -39.44 -16.43
CA THR A 65 61.88 -39.83 -15.76
C THR A 65 62.48 -39.02 -14.57
N ASN A 66 62.46 -39.69 -13.41
CA ASN A 66 63.52 -39.89 -12.40
C ASN A 66 64.46 -38.72 -12.01
N GLY A 67 64.27 -38.18 -10.80
CA GLY A 67 65.41 -37.87 -9.91
C GLY A 67 65.33 -36.62 -9.04
N THR A 68 64.35 -35.74 -9.22
CA THR A 68 64.17 -34.48 -8.46
C THR A 68 62.77 -34.35 -7.82
N ASP A 69 62.01 -35.42 -7.87
CA ASP A 69 60.55 -35.44 -7.73
C ASP A 69 60.08 -35.11 -6.30
N ALA A 70 60.86 -35.45 -5.26
CA ALA A 70 60.42 -35.27 -3.88
C ALA A 70 60.29 -33.79 -3.47
N ALA A 71 61.21 -32.92 -3.90
CA ALA A 71 61.17 -31.50 -3.55
C ALA A 71 60.03 -30.77 -4.29
N GLU A 72 59.78 -31.13 -5.55
CA GLU A 72 58.67 -30.60 -6.34
C GLU A 72 57.31 -31.06 -5.81
N ILE A 73 57.18 -32.34 -5.42
CA ILE A 73 55.99 -32.87 -4.75
C ILE A 73 55.74 -32.13 -3.43
N VAL A 74 56.79 -31.92 -2.62
CA VAL A 74 56.65 -31.21 -1.34
C VAL A 74 56.24 -29.75 -1.57
N SER A 75 56.80 -29.07 -2.57
CA SER A 75 56.41 -27.70 -2.93
C SER A 75 54.96 -27.62 -3.43
N LEU A 76 54.55 -28.56 -4.30
CA LEU A 76 53.17 -28.66 -4.77
C LEU A 76 52.21 -28.96 -3.61
N ALA A 77 52.55 -29.89 -2.72
CA ALA A 77 51.74 -30.22 -1.55
C ALA A 77 51.60 -29.02 -0.61
N GLN A 78 52.67 -28.25 -0.38
CA GLN A 78 52.62 -27.00 0.38
C GLN A 78 51.74 -25.95 -0.31
N GLY A 79 51.88 -25.77 -1.63
CA GLY A 79 51.07 -24.85 -2.42
C GLY A 79 49.57 -25.19 -2.38
N VAL A 80 49.22 -26.46 -2.57
CA VAL A 80 47.85 -26.97 -2.47
C VAL A 80 47.31 -26.80 -1.05
N THR A 81 48.11 -27.08 -0.02
CA THR A 81 47.71 -26.90 1.38
C THR A 81 47.41 -25.44 1.70
N CYS A 82 48.26 -24.51 1.24
CA CYS A 82 48.04 -23.07 1.40
C CYS A 82 46.78 -22.60 0.66
N ALA A 83 46.57 -23.06 -0.58
CA ALA A 83 45.39 -22.74 -1.37
C ALA A 83 44.11 -23.33 -0.75
N ALA A 84 44.17 -24.52 -0.17
CA ALA A 84 43.05 -25.13 0.53
C ALA A 84 42.65 -24.31 1.78
N LYS A 85 43.64 -23.77 2.51
CA LYS A 85 43.38 -22.86 3.65
C LYS A 85 42.72 -21.56 3.19
N GLU A 86 43.17 -20.97 2.09
CA GLU A 86 42.58 -19.76 1.50
C GLU A 86 41.14 -20.00 1.01
N LEU A 87 40.89 -21.17 0.40
CA LEU A 87 39.55 -21.60 -0.01
C LEU A 87 38.63 -21.76 1.20
N TYR A 88 39.10 -22.41 2.27
CA TYR A 88 38.35 -22.58 3.51
C TYR A 88 37.94 -21.22 4.11
N THR A 89 38.87 -20.27 4.20
CA THR A 89 38.58 -18.93 4.71
C THR A 89 37.56 -18.21 3.82
N SER A 90 37.71 -18.28 2.49
CA SER A 90 36.79 -17.63 1.55
C SER A 90 35.37 -18.21 1.66
N LEU A 91 35.24 -19.53 1.78
CA LEU A 91 33.95 -20.19 1.94
C LEU A 91 33.32 -19.89 3.30
N SER A 92 34.12 -19.86 4.37
CA SER A 92 33.66 -19.48 5.71
C SER A 92 33.10 -18.05 5.74
N ASN A 93 33.75 -17.12 5.05
CA ASN A 93 33.27 -15.74 4.93
C ASN A 93 31.96 -15.67 4.14
N ALA A 94 31.85 -16.42 3.03
CA ALA A 94 30.62 -16.50 2.24
C ALA A 94 29.45 -17.05 3.05
N LEU A 95 29.68 -18.07 3.88
CA LEU A 95 28.67 -18.67 4.73
C LEU A 95 28.18 -17.70 5.82
N ASN A 96 29.10 -17.00 6.48
CA ASN A 96 28.75 -15.98 7.47
C ASN A 96 27.97 -14.80 6.84
N ALA A 97 28.38 -14.32 5.65
CA ALA A 97 27.65 -13.29 4.92
C ALA A 97 26.23 -13.75 4.53
N SER A 98 26.07 -15.04 4.15
CA SER A 98 24.77 -15.62 3.86
C SER A 98 23.87 -15.73 5.10
N GLU A 99 24.43 -16.06 6.26
CA GLU A 99 23.68 -16.13 7.52
C GLU A 99 23.20 -14.73 7.95
N GLN A 100 24.07 -13.72 7.85
CA GLN A 100 23.71 -12.33 8.08
C GLN A 100 22.57 -11.87 7.15
N LEU A 101 22.66 -12.22 5.86
CA LEU A 101 21.58 -11.92 4.90
C LEU A 101 20.27 -12.57 5.33
N ASN A 102 20.29 -13.82 5.79
CA ASN A 102 19.08 -14.48 6.27
C ASN A 102 18.46 -13.74 7.46
N THR A 103 19.26 -13.35 8.45
CA THR A 103 18.78 -12.56 9.59
C THR A 103 18.21 -11.20 9.16
N ILE A 104 18.84 -10.51 8.21
CA ILE A 104 18.34 -9.23 7.68
C ILE A 104 16.99 -9.44 6.99
N VAL A 105 16.87 -10.48 6.16
CA VAL A 105 15.63 -10.84 5.47
C VAL A 105 14.53 -11.17 6.48
N GLU A 106 14.80 -11.97 7.51
CA GLU A 106 13.83 -12.31 8.56
C GLU A 106 13.33 -11.06 9.30
N ASN A 107 14.24 -10.15 9.66
CA ASN A 107 13.89 -8.90 10.34
C ASN A 107 13.05 -7.98 9.44
N LYS A 108 13.46 -7.78 8.19
CA LYS A 108 12.71 -6.96 7.23
C LYS A 108 11.33 -7.54 6.93
N THR A 109 11.24 -8.87 6.80
CA THR A 109 9.96 -9.57 6.60
C THR A 109 9.06 -9.39 7.81
N SER A 110 9.60 -9.54 9.02
CA SER A 110 8.84 -9.33 10.26
C SER A 110 8.33 -7.90 10.38
N GLN A 111 9.17 -6.91 10.05
CA GLN A 111 8.77 -5.51 10.02
C GLN A 111 7.66 -5.25 9.00
N ALA A 112 7.79 -5.77 7.78
CA ALA A 112 6.78 -5.63 6.74
C ALA A 112 5.42 -6.24 7.17
N ILE A 113 5.43 -7.39 7.85
CA ILE A 113 4.22 -8.01 8.39
C ILE A 113 3.53 -7.07 9.41
N LEU A 114 4.30 -6.45 10.30
CA LEU A 114 3.76 -5.52 11.29
C LEU A 114 3.17 -4.26 10.63
N GLU A 115 3.87 -3.69 9.66
CA GLU A 115 3.40 -2.52 8.92
C GLU A 115 2.12 -2.81 8.14
N VAL A 116 2.04 -3.96 7.47
CA VAL A 116 0.81 -4.41 6.80
C VAL A 116 -0.33 -4.57 7.80
N SER A 117 -0.10 -5.24 8.93
CA SER A 117 -1.14 -5.40 9.96
C SER A 117 -1.63 -4.06 10.52
N GLN A 118 -0.72 -3.09 10.70
CA GLN A 118 -1.11 -1.74 11.10
C GLN A 118 -1.98 -1.06 10.04
N LYS A 119 -1.60 -1.15 8.76
CA LYS A 119 -2.41 -0.59 7.65
C LYS A 119 -3.77 -1.25 7.53
N GLU A 120 -3.87 -2.56 7.74
CA GLU A 120 -5.16 -3.25 7.77
C GLU A 120 -6.08 -2.73 8.88
N ASN A 121 -5.53 -2.47 10.07
CA ASN A 121 -6.29 -1.89 11.17
C ASN A 121 -6.75 -0.46 10.87
N GLU A 122 -5.87 0.38 10.30
CA GLU A 122 -6.22 1.74 9.85
C GLU A 122 -7.37 1.70 8.81
N ILE A 123 -7.28 0.80 7.82
CA ILE A 123 -8.32 0.61 6.80
C ILE A 123 -9.65 0.19 7.44
N ARG A 124 -9.61 -0.72 8.43
CA ARG A 124 -10.82 -1.15 9.15
C ARG A 124 -11.50 0.02 9.87
N GLN A 125 -10.73 0.84 10.59
CA GLN A 125 -11.24 2.03 11.27
C GLN A 125 -11.86 3.04 10.28
N VAL A 126 -11.20 3.29 9.16
CA VAL A 126 -11.73 4.19 8.12
C VAL A 126 -13.04 3.64 7.53
N ASN A 127 -13.15 2.33 7.31
CA ASN A 127 -14.39 1.72 6.83
C ASN A 127 -15.53 1.84 7.85
N GLU A 128 -15.27 1.67 9.15
CA GLU A 128 -16.27 1.87 10.21
C GLU A 128 -16.77 3.33 10.26
N GLN A 129 -15.84 4.29 10.16
CA GLN A 129 -16.18 5.72 10.06
C GLN A 129 -17.02 6.03 8.83
N LEU A 130 -16.66 5.45 7.68
CA LEU A 130 -17.39 5.65 6.43
C LEU A 130 -18.81 5.10 6.51
N SER A 131 -19.00 3.92 7.10
CA SER A 131 -20.33 3.35 7.35
C SER A 131 -21.18 4.25 8.26
N THR A 132 -20.57 4.87 9.27
CA THR A 132 -21.26 5.82 10.15
C THR A 132 -21.69 7.08 9.41
N ILE A 133 -20.82 7.60 8.53
CA ILE A 133 -21.12 8.77 7.70
C ILE A 133 -22.25 8.46 6.72
N GLU A 134 -22.26 7.29 6.09
CA GLU A 134 -23.32 6.85 5.18
C GLU A 134 -24.69 6.77 5.87
N ALA A 135 -24.73 6.26 7.11
CA ALA A 135 -25.95 6.24 7.92
C ALA A 135 -26.45 7.66 8.20
N ARG A 136 -25.58 8.54 8.70
CA ARG A 136 -25.93 9.95 8.98
C ARG A 136 -26.40 10.71 7.74
N LEU A 137 -25.82 10.42 6.58
CA LEU A 137 -26.24 11.02 5.32
C LEU A 137 -27.65 10.56 4.94
N THR A 138 -27.96 9.28 5.17
CA THR A 138 -29.30 8.73 4.93
C THR A 138 -30.34 9.38 5.84
N ASP A 139 -30.01 9.56 7.12
CA ASP A 139 -30.89 10.24 8.08
C ASP A 139 -31.13 11.70 7.67
N ALA A 140 -30.07 12.43 7.34
CA ALA A 140 -30.19 13.81 6.87
C ALA A 140 -31.03 13.93 5.59
N GLN A 141 -30.92 12.96 4.67
CA GLN A 141 -31.76 12.93 3.47
C GLN A 141 -33.24 12.73 3.81
N ASN A 142 -33.56 11.90 4.79
CA ASN A 142 -34.93 11.70 5.26
C ASN A 142 -35.48 12.96 5.93
N ASP A 143 -34.68 13.63 6.75
CA ASP A 143 -35.05 14.89 7.41
C ASP A 143 -35.35 15.99 6.37
N VAL A 144 -34.53 16.10 5.32
CA VAL A 144 -34.76 17.04 4.21
C VAL A 144 -36.09 16.73 3.50
N ASN A 145 -36.34 15.47 3.16
CA ASN A 145 -37.59 15.07 2.50
C ASN A 145 -38.81 15.38 3.38
N GLN A 146 -38.70 15.19 4.70
CA GLN A 146 -39.76 15.53 5.64
C GLN A 146 -40.01 17.04 5.68
N ALA A 147 -38.94 17.83 5.78
CA ALA A 147 -39.04 19.29 5.78
C ALA A 147 -39.66 19.83 4.47
N GLU A 148 -39.29 19.27 3.32
CA GLU A 148 -39.90 19.62 2.03
C GLU A 148 -41.41 19.36 2.01
N ASN A 149 -41.86 18.23 2.55
CA ASN A 149 -43.29 17.92 2.68
C ASN A 149 -44.01 18.90 3.62
N ASP A 150 -43.40 19.24 4.75
CA ASP A 150 -43.98 20.18 5.71
C ASP A 150 -44.10 21.59 5.12
N VAL A 151 -43.08 22.05 4.38
CA VAL A 151 -43.13 23.31 3.63
C VAL A 151 -44.29 23.32 2.64
N LYS A 152 -44.42 22.26 1.82
CA LYS A 152 -45.50 22.13 0.85
C LYS A 152 -46.88 22.15 1.50
N ASN A 153 -47.03 21.51 2.66
CA ASN A 153 -48.28 21.52 3.41
C ASN A 153 -48.60 22.95 3.90
N LYS A 154 -47.61 23.66 4.43
CA LYS A 154 -47.77 25.05 4.88
C LYS A 154 -48.10 26.00 3.74
N GLU A 155 -47.50 25.84 2.56
CA GLU A 155 -47.85 26.60 1.36
C GLU A 155 -49.32 26.40 0.95
N ASN A 156 -49.82 25.16 1.03
CA ASN A 156 -51.22 24.87 0.76
C ASN A 156 -52.17 25.51 1.79
N GLU A 157 -51.84 25.42 3.08
CA GLU A 157 -52.60 26.08 4.16
C GLU A 157 -52.65 27.60 3.97
N LEU A 158 -51.51 28.21 3.62
CA LEU A 158 -51.41 29.65 3.35
C LEU A 158 -52.31 30.04 2.17
N THR A 159 -52.25 29.27 1.07
CA THR A 159 -53.08 29.51 -0.11
C THR A 159 -54.58 29.44 0.20
N GLN A 160 -54.99 28.49 1.05
CA GLN A 160 -56.39 28.39 1.50
C GLN A 160 -56.79 29.58 2.38
N SER A 161 -55.91 30.00 3.29
CA SER A 161 -56.13 31.16 4.15
C SER A 161 -56.28 32.45 3.33
N ASP A 162 -55.43 32.64 2.32
CA ASP A 162 -55.49 33.79 1.41
C ASP A 162 -56.82 33.81 0.62
N ALA A 163 -57.27 32.65 0.14
CA ALA A 163 -58.56 32.54 -0.53
C ALA A 163 -59.74 32.90 0.39
N HIS A 164 -59.71 32.45 1.65
CA HIS A 164 -60.73 32.79 2.64
C HIS A 164 -60.73 34.29 2.98
N LEU A 165 -59.54 34.89 3.15
CA LEU A 165 -59.38 36.33 3.36
C LEU A 165 -59.96 37.15 2.19
N ALA A 166 -59.70 36.73 0.95
CA ALA A 166 -60.25 37.37 -0.23
C ALA A 166 -61.79 37.31 -0.26
N GLU A 167 -62.38 36.18 0.14
CA GLU A 167 -63.83 36.02 0.23
C GLU A 167 -64.44 36.95 1.29
N GLU A 168 -63.84 37.01 2.49
CA GLU A 168 -64.31 37.88 3.57
C GLU A 168 -64.18 39.37 3.21
N LEU A 169 -63.08 39.78 2.56
CA LEU A 169 -62.93 41.13 2.03
C LEU A 169 -64.01 41.46 0.99
N GLN A 170 -64.37 40.49 0.13
CA GLN A 170 -65.45 40.67 -0.83
C GLN A 170 -66.82 40.84 -0.14
N LYS A 171 -67.10 40.05 0.91
CA LYS A 171 -68.32 40.18 1.72
C LYS A 171 -68.38 41.53 2.42
N LEU A 172 -67.26 41.97 3.01
CA LEU A 172 -67.14 43.26 3.68
C LEU A 172 -67.44 44.43 2.71
N GLU A 173 -66.87 44.40 1.50
CA GLU A 173 -67.11 45.47 0.51
C GLU A 173 -68.57 45.48 0.04
N LYS A 174 -69.18 44.30 -0.19
CA LYS A 174 -70.63 44.20 -0.48
C LYS A 174 -71.47 44.79 0.65
N ALA A 175 -71.16 44.47 1.91
CA ALA A 175 -71.85 45.03 3.06
C ALA A 175 -71.68 46.56 3.17
N ARG A 176 -70.48 47.07 2.91
CA ARG A 176 -70.17 48.51 2.88
C ARG A 176 -71.03 49.26 1.85
N VAL A 177 -71.12 48.73 0.62
CA VAL A 177 -71.93 49.31 -0.46
C VAL A 177 -73.43 49.30 -0.11
N CYS A 178 -73.94 48.21 0.47
CA CYS A 178 -75.33 48.11 0.92
C CYS A 178 -75.66 49.07 2.07
N GLY A 179 -74.77 49.20 3.06
CA GLY A 179 -74.93 50.14 4.18
C GLY A 179 -74.94 51.61 3.73
N LEU A 180 -74.10 51.97 2.75
CA LEU A 180 -74.08 53.30 2.14
C LEU A 180 -75.36 53.61 1.36
N ARG A 181 -75.93 52.63 0.65
CA ARG A 181 -77.25 52.78 0.00
C ARG A 181 -78.36 52.98 1.03
N LYS A 182 -78.37 52.22 2.13
CA LYS A 182 -79.41 52.32 3.18
C LYS A 182 -79.42 53.71 3.85
N LYS A 183 -78.24 54.32 4.07
CA LYS A 183 -78.12 55.71 4.56
C LYS A 183 -78.66 56.76 3.59
N ARG A 184 -78.57 56.55 2.28
CA ARG A 184 -79.19 57.45 1.28
C ARG A 184 -80.72 57.33 1.24
N PHE A 185 -81.27 56.15 1.51
CA PHE A 185 -82.71 55.92 1.48
C PHE A 185 -83.43 56.34 2.77
N LEU A 186 -82.74 56.35 3.91
CA LEU A 186 -83.31 56.75 5.22
C LEU A 186 -82.94 58.19 5.63
N GLY A 187 -82.25 58.94 4.77
CA GLY A 187 -82.04 60.38 4.93
C GLY A 187 -83.27 61.18 4.49
N LYS A 188 -84.30 61.18 5.33
CA LYS A 188 -85.29 62.25 5.48
C LYS A 188 -85.57 62.41 6.97
#